data_AF-A0A7W1QHN5-F1
#
_entry.id   AF-A0A7W1QHN5-F1
#
_cell.length_a   1.000
_cell.length_b   1.000
_cell.length_c   1.000
_cell.angle_alpha   90.00
_cell.angle_beta   90.00
_cell.angle_gamma   90.00
#
_symmetry.space_group_name_H-M   'P 1'
#
loop_
_entity.id
_entity.type
_entity.pdbx_description
1 polymer ?
#
loop_
_entity_poly.entity_id
_entity_poly.type
_entity_poly.pdbx_seq_one_letter_code
_entity_poly.pdbx_strand_id
1 'polypeptide(L)'
;MRFVARAATNRVVESAGVKRALKQHPALKLRKNEHSRTIKVEWHGLMLYYTVEKRKDKNGETSIVFLVSNFPDTSKEYVRIYKLRWGIEMFHRTAKQSLGLKDCQSTNLDMQKVRICNLFYIYAFLQHQKNYKKLLVLNLLYARYRC
;
A
#
# COMPACT_ATOMS: atom_id res chain seq x y z
N MET A 1 14.57 8.96 -8.53
CA MET A 1 13.57 8.67 -7.47
C MET A 1 12.94 7.29 -7.72
N ARG A 2 12.86 6.40 -6.73
CA ARG A 2 12.25 5.05 -6.86
C ARG A 2 10.77 5.10 -6.44
N PHE A 3 9.87 4.43 -7.16
CA PHE A 3 8.46 4.36 -6.78
C PHE A 3 7.80 3.02 -7.10
N VAL A 4 6.71 2.74 -6.38
CA VAL A 4 5.75 1.68 -6.69
C VAL A 4 4.35 2.29 -6.62
N ALA A 5 3.59 2.19 -7.71
CA ALA A 5 2.26 2.76 -7.83
C ALA A 5 1.25 1.75 -8.38
N ARG A 6 -0.05 2.06 -8.26
CA ARG A 6 -1.10 1.24 -8.87
C ARG A 6 -1.19 1.55 -10.36
N ALA A 7 -1.18 0.51 -11.17
CA ALA A 7 -1.44 0.61 -12.60
C ALA A 7 -2.94 0.38 -12.88
N ALA A 8 -3.47 1.12 -13.85
CA ALA A 8 -4.83 0.90 -14.33
C ALA A 8 -4.92 -0.43 -15.10
N THR A 9 -5.92 -1.25 -14.80
CA THR A 9 -6.12 -2.59 -15.38
C THR A 9 -6.19 -2.61 -16.91
N ASN A 10 -6.73 -1.53 -17.50
CA ASN A 10 -6.92 -1.40 -18.95
C ASN A 10 -5.69 -0.80 -19.65
N ARG A 11 -4.59 -0.53 -18.92
CA ARG A 11 -3.35 0.00 -19.51
C ARG A 11 -2.80 -1.02 -20.48
N VAL A 12 -2.55 -0.60 -21.72
CA VAL A 12 -1.91 -1.42 -22.75
C VAL A 12 -0.40 -1.32 -22.58
N VAL A 13 0.24 -2.48 -22.53
CA VAL A 13 1.69 -2.62 -22.40
C VAL A 13 2.19 -3.55 -23.48
N GLU A 14 3.44 -3.34 -23.90
CA GLU A 14 4.13 -4.15 -24.88
C GLU A 14 5.31 -4.87 -24.23
N SER A 15 5.30 -6.19 -24.29
CA SER A 15 6.37 -7.02 -23.76
C SER A 15 6.56 -8.22 -24.65
N ALA A 16 7.82 -8.48 -25.05
CA ALA A 16 8.18 -9.63 -25.89
C ALA A 16 7.32 -9.74 -27.17
N GLY A 17 7.09 -8.61 -27.85
CA GLY A 17 6.30 -8.54 -29.10
C GLY A 17 4.78 -8.68 -28.91
N VAL A 18 4.29 -8.79 -27.68
CA VAL A 18 2.85 -8.87 -27.38
C VAL A 18 2.36 -7.54 -26.82
N LYS A 19 1.48 -6.86 -27.55
CA LYS A 19 0.84 -5.61 -27.14
C LYS A 19 -0.61 -5.84 -26.69
N ARG A 20 -0.85 -5.85 -25.38
CA ARG A 20 -2.19 -6.08 -24.80
C ARG A 20 -2.42 -5.30 -23.52
N ALA A 21 -3.69 -5.16 -23.13
CA ALA A 21 -4.05 -4.64 -21.81
C ALA A 21 -3.49 -5.55 -20.69
N LEU A 22 -3.07 -4.96 -19.57
CA LEU A 22 -2.49 -5.69 -18.42
C LEU A 22 -3.35 -6.89 -17.97
N LYS A 23 -4.68 -6.73 -17.94
CA LYS A 23 -5.63 -7.80 -17.59
C LYS A 23 -5.52 -9.04 -18.49
N GLN A 24 -5.23 -8.82 -19.77
CA GLN A 24 -5.22 -9.85 -20.81
C GLN A 24 -3.80 -10.26 -21.20
N HIS A 25 -2.77 -9.68 -20.56
CA HIS A 25 -1.39 -9.92 -20.93
C HIS A 25 -0.95 -11.32 -20.48
N PRO A 26 -0.53 -12.20 -21.40
CA PRO A 26 -0.27 -13.61 -21.07
C PRO A 26 0.86 -13.77 -20.04
N ALA A 27 1.90 -12.93 -20.10
CA ALA A 27 3.00 -12.97 -19.15
C ALA A 27 2.60 -12.62 -17.70
N LEU A 28 1.49 -11.88 -17.52
CA LEU A 28 0.93 -11.50 -16.21
C LEU A 28 -0.18 -12.45 -15.73
N LYS A 29 -0.43 -13.55 -16.43
CA LYS A 29 -1.36 -14.58 -15.96
C LYS A 29 -0.72 -15.39 -14.83
N LEU A 30 -1.26 -15.26 -13.63
CA LEU A 30 -0.83 -15.99 -12.44
C LEU A 30 -1.20 -17.48 -12.53
N ARG A 31 -0.33 -18.36 -12.04
CA ARG A 31 -0.63 -19.79 -11.83
C ARG A 31 -1.44 -19.99 -10.54
N LYS A 32 -2.04 -21.18 -10.35
CA LYS A 32 -2.96 -21.47 -9.22
C LYS A 32 -2.35 -21.15 -7.83
N ASN A 33 -1.06 -21.43 -7.62
CA ASN A 33 -0.35 -21.21 -6.36
C ASN A 33 0.53 -19.95 -6.34
N GLU A 34 0.42 -19.08 -7.35
CA GLU A 34 1.23 -17.87 -7.46
C GLU A 34 0.42 -16.65 -7.01
N HIS A 35 0.97 -15.90 -6.04
CA HIS A 35 0.32 -14.72 -5.50
C HIS A 35 0.75 -13.42 -6.18
N SER A 36 1.94 -13.37 -6.77
CA SER A 36 2.44 -12.18 -7.44
C SER A 36 3.47 -12.51 -8.50
N ARG A 37 3.46 -11.75 -9.61
CA ARG A 37 4.42 -11.89 -10.71
C ARG A 37 4.78 -10.54 -11.30
N THR A 38 6.03 -10.36 -11.72
CA THR A 38 6.51 -9.15 -12.37
C THR A 38 6.96 -9.43 -13.80
N ILE A 39 6.72 -8.49 -14.70
CA ILE A 39 7.29 -8.44 -16.05
C ILE A 39 8.01 -7.10 -16.27
N LYS A 40 9.04 -7.10 -17.12
CA LYS A 40 9.72 -5.89 -17.58
C LYS A 40 9.06 -5.43 -18.88
N VAL A 41 8.74 -4.15 -18.98
CA VAL A 41 7.98 -3.55 -20.08
C VAL A 41 8.65 -2.24 -20.45
N GLU A 42 8.74 -1.97 -21.75
CA GLU A 42 9.03 -0.63 -22.23
C GLU A 42 7.72 0.12 -22.47
N TRP A 43 7.56 1.27 -21.83
CA TRP A 43 6.37 2.09 -21.96
C TRP A 43 6.76 3.54 -22.23
N HIS A 44 6.46 4.05 -23.43
CA HIS A 44 6.89 5.37 -23.91
C HIS A 44 8.39 5.64 -23.72
N GLY A 45 9.25 4.67 -24.04
CA GLY A 45 10.70 4.77 -23.88
C GLY A 45 11.21 4.63 -22.44
N LEU A 46 10.33 4.38 -21.47
CA LEU A 46 10.70 4.13 -20.09
C LEU A 46 10.64 2.64 -19.78
N MET A 47 11.73 2.10 -19.23
CA MET A 47 11.77 0.73 -18.72
C MET A 47 11.06 0.67 -17.36
N LEU A 48 9.92 0.00 -17.33
CA LEU A 48 9.08 -0.16 -16.14
C LEU A 48 8.87 -1.64 -15.81
N TYR A 49 8.55 -1.90 -14.56
CA TYR A 49 8.28 -3.24 -14.04
C TYR A 49 6.81 -3.30 -13.62
N TYR A 50 6.02 -4.09 -14.35
CA TYR A 50 4.61 -4.30 -14.04
C TYR A 50 4.45 -5.55 -13.21
N THR A 51 3.78 -5.43 -12.06
CA THR A 51 3.56 -6.54 -11.13
C THR A 51 2.08 -6.80 -10.96
N VAL A 52 1.64 -8.03 -11.17
CA VAL A 52 0.30 -8.50 -10.82
C VAL A 52 0.33 -9.06 -9.40
N GLU A 53 -0.69 -8.78 -8.60
CA GLU A 53 -0.88 -9.29 -7.25
C GLU A 53 -2.31 -9.81 -7.08
N LYS A 54 -2.43 -11.02 -6.54
CA LYS A 54 -3.68 -11.62 -6.08
C LYS A 54 -3.89 -11.25 -4.61
N ARG A 55 -4.96 -10.51 -4.32
CA ARG A 55 -5.34 -10.11 -2.97
C ARG A 55 -6.64 -10.77 -2.57
N LYS A 56 -6.73 -11.24 -1.32
CA LYS A 56 -8.00 -11.61 -0.70
C LYS A 56 -8.47 -10.45 0.15
N ASP A 57 -9.74 -10.10 0.03
CA ASP A 57 -10.36 -9.13 0.92
C ASP A 57 -10.77 -9.79 2.26
N LYS A 58 -11.45 -9.03 3.11
CA LYS A 58 -11.94 -9.52 4.41
C LYS A 58 -13.10 -10.52 4.26
N ASN A 59 -13.79 -10.53 3.12
CA ASN A 59 -14.92 -11.39 2.82
C ASN A 59 -14.49 -12.70 2.13
N GLY A 60 -13.19 -12.86 1.85
CA GLY A 60 -12.63 -14.01 1.14
C GLY A 60 -12.65 -13.87 -0.38
N GLU A 61 -13.17 -12.78 -0.92
CA GLU A 61 -13.18 -12.50 -2.35
C GLU A 61 -11.77 -12.20 -2.85
N THR A 62 -11.45 -12.79 -4.00
CA THR A 62 -10.15 -12.60 -4.63
C THR A 62 -10.23 -11.47 -5.64
N SER A 63 -9.41 -10.43 -5.43
CA SER A 63 -9.21 -9.34 -6.39
C SER A 63 -7.80 -9.38 -6.97
N ILE A 64 -7.66 -8.90 -8.21
CA ILE A 64 -6.37 -8.73 -8.88
C ILE A 64 -6.02 -7.25 -8.90
N VAL A 65 -4.80 -6.93 -8.49
CA VAL A 65 -4.24 -5.57 -8.54
C VAL A 65 -3.00 -5.58 -9.42
N PHE A 66 -2.85 -4.53 -10.22
CA PHE A 66 -1.65 -4.28 -11.00
C PHE A 66 -0.87 -3.13 -10.38
N LEU A 67 0.44 -3.32 -10.25
CA LEU A 67 1.40 -2.37 -9.75
C LEU A 67 2.40 -2.05 -10.87
N VAL A 68 3.00 -0.87 -10.79
CA VAL A 68 4.08 -0.42 -11.67
C VAL A 68 5.21 0.17 -10.83
N SER A 69 6.44 -0.14 -11.19
CA SER A 69 7.64 0.41 -10.57
C SER A 69 8.70 0.76 -11.62
N ASN A 70 9.64 1.61 -11.24
CA ASN A 70 10.70 2.11 -12.11
C ASN A 70 12.11 1.60 -11.74
N PHE A 71 12.19 0.56 -10.90
CA PHE A 71 13.45 -0.05 -10.49
C PHE A 71 13.27 -1.58 -10.44
N PRO A 72 14.33 -2.35 -10.71
CA PRO A 72 14.28 -3.81 -10.61
C PRO A 72 14.23 -4.29 -9.17
N ASP A 73 13.30 -5.19 -8.90
CA ASP A 73 13.09 -5.90 -7.64
C ASP A 73 12.13 -7.08 -7.85
N THR A 74 11.90 -7.84 -6.78
CA THR A 74 10.98 -8.98 -6.76
C THR A 74 9.52 -8.55 -6.67
N SER A 75 8.62 -9.40 -7.18
CA SER A 75 7.17 -9.15 -7.09
C SER A 75 6.69 -8.98 -5.65
N LYS A 76 7.27 -9.74 -4.71
CA LYS A 76 6.99 -9.66 -3.27
C LYS A 76 7.38 -8.30 -2.69
N GLU A 77 8.51 -7.76 -3.11
CA GLU A 77 9.04 -6.50 -2.59
C GLU A 77 8.21 -5.30 -3.07
N TYR A 78 7.81 -5.27 -4.34
CA TYR A 78 6.90 -4.23 -4.81
C TYR A 78 5.56 -4.26 -4.06
N VAL A 79 5.02 -5.46 -3.82
CA VAL A 79 3.81 -5.63 -3.02
C VAL A 79 4.00 -5.11 -1.60
N ARG A 80 5.14 -5.42 -0.96
CA ARG A 80 5.48 -4.94 0.38
C ARG A 80 5.54 -3.41 0.43
N ILE A 81 6.28 -2.79 -0.49
CA ILE A 81 6.41 -1.33 -0.59
C ILE A 81 5.03 -0.69 -0.82
N TYR A 82 4.24 -1.24 -1.74
CA TYR A 82 2.91 -0.71 -2.01
C TYR A 82 1.96 -0.83 -0.79
N LYS A 83 2.11 -1.87 0.03
CA LYS A 83 1.34 -2.03 1.27
C LYS A 83 1.67 -0.95 2.31
N LEU A 84 2.91 -0.46 2.38
CA LEU A 84 3.29 0.62 3.31
C LEU A 84 2.48 1.90 3.07
N ARG A 85 2.11 2.17 1.81
CA ARG A 85 1.24 3.28 1.42
C ARG A 85 -0.08 3.30 2.21
N TRP A 86 -0.61 2.14 2.58
CA TRP A 86 -1.91 2.05 3.25
C TRP A 86 -1.93 2.75 4.63
N GLY A 87 -0.76 2.93 5.25
CA GLY A 87 -0.63 3.66 6.52
C GLY A 87 -1.16 5.10 6.43
N ILE A 88 -0.91 5.80 5.32
CA ILE A 88 -1.38 7.19 5.17
C ILE A 88 -2.89 7.28 4.96
N GLU A 89 -3.52 6.29 4.32
CA GLU A 89 -4.97 6.22 4.17
C GLU A 89 -5.64 6.00 5.52
N MET A 90 -5.05 5.13 6.35
CA MET A 90 -5.52 4.91 7.72
C MET A 90 -5.39 6.17 8.57
N PHE A 91 -4.27 6.90 8.45
CA PHE A 91 -4.13 8.21 9.07
C PHE A 91 -5.26 9.17 8.65
N HIS A 92 -5.44 9.39 7.34
CA HIS A 92 -6.47 10.31 6.85
C HIS A 92 -7.88 9.91 7.29
N ARG A 93 -8.17 8.60 7.32
CA ARG A 93 -9.45 8.08 7.81
C ARG A 93 -9.64 8.41 9.29
N THR A 94 -8.69 8.06 10.14
CA THR A 94 -8.74 8.32 11.59
C THR A 94 -8.78 9.82 11.89
N ALA A 95 -8.00 10.62 11.16
CA ALA A 95 -7.98 12.07 11.29
C ALA A 95 -9.38 12.67 11.04
N LYS A 96 -10.06 12.23 9.96
CA LYS A 96 -11.40 12.69 9.61
C LYS A 96 -12.50 12.16 10.53
N GLN A 97 -12.42 10.89 10.92
CA GLN A 97 -13.50 10.19 11.63
C GLN A 97 -13.43 10.37 13.15
N SER A 98 -12.23 10.46 13.72
CA SER A 98 -12.03 10.34 15.17
C SER A 98 -11.23 11.48 15.79
N LEU A 99 -10.38 12.16 15.03
CA LEU A 99 -9.53 13.24 15.56
C LEU A 99 -10.02 14.65 15.21
N GLY A 100 -11.19 14.75 14.56
CA GLY A 100 -11.88 16.01 14.30
C GLY A 100 -11.21 16.91 13.26
N LEU A 101 -10.52 16.35 12.27
CA LEU A 101 -9.97 17.13 11.14
C LEU A 101 -11.07 17.93 10.42
N LYS A 102 -12.28 17.37 10.29
CA LYS A 102 -13.43 18.01 9.65
C LYS A 102 -14.13 19.05 10.54
N ASP A 103 -13.83 19.06 11.84
CA ASP A 103 -14.55 19.88 12.83
C ASP A 103 -13.90 21.27 12.99
N CYS A 104 -12.78 21.53 12.31
CA CYS A 104 -12.16 22.86 12.27
C CYS A 104 -12.89 23.76 11.27
N GLN A 105 -13.73 24.68 11.78
CA GLN A 105 -14.41 25.68 10.96
C GLN A 105 -13.66 27.03 10.90
N SER A 106 -12.45 27.11 11.47
CA SER A 106 -11.66 28.33 11.45
C SER A 106 -11.18 28.65 10.02
N THR A 107 -11.39 29.88 9.59
CA THR A 107 -10.87 30.42 8.33
C THR A 107 -9.44 30.97 8.47
N ASN A 108 -8.93 31.08 9.70
CA ASN A 108 -7.57 31.54 9.95
C ASN A 108 -6.56 30.45 9.59
N LEU A 109 -5.64 30.78 8.68
CA LEU A 109 -4.59 29.89 8.18
C LEU A 109 -3.70 29.33 9.30
N ASP A 110 -3.34 30.14 10.30
CA ASP A 110 -2.46 29.69 11.39
C ASP A 110 -3.19 28.71 12.30
N MET A 111 -4.49 28.92 12.55
CA MET A 111 -5.31 27.95 13.27
C MET A 111 -5.43 26.62 12.51
N GLN A 112 -5.55 26.67 11.17
CA GLN A 112 -5.56 25.46 10.34
C GLN A 112 -4.22 24.72 10.40
N LYS A 113 -3.08 25.44 10.32
CA LYS A 113 -1.75 24.85 10.46
C LYS A 113 -1.57 24.16 11.81
N VAL A 114 -1.88 24.86 12.90
CA VAL A 114 -1.80 24.31 14.27
C VAL A 114 -2.67 23.07 14.40
N ARG A 115 -3.89 23.08 13.85
CA ARG A 115 -4.77 21.90 13.87
C ARG A 115 -4.15 20.71 13.13
N ILE A 116 -3.59 20.93 11.94
CA ILE A 116 -2.93 19.88 11.16
C ILE A 116 -1.74 19.29 11.94
N CYS A 117 -0.86 20.14 12.49
CA CYS A 117 0.26 19.71 13.30
C CYS A 117 -0.19 18.87 14.51
N ASN A 118 -1.22 19.33 15.23
CA ASN A 118 -1.77 18.60 16.37
C ASN A 118 -2.36 17.24 15.97
N LEU A 119 -3.02 17.14 14.82
CA LEU A 119 -3.52 15.85 14.30
C LEU A 119 -2.41 14.84 14.05
N PHE A 120 -1.30 15.28 13.44
CA PHE A 120 -0.14 14.43 13.22
C PHE A 120 0.46 13.98 14.56
N TYR A 121 0.62 14.90 15.51
CA TYR A 121 1.13 14.59 16.85
C TYR A 121 0.24 13.56 17.58
N ILE A 122 -1.07 13.83 17.67
CA ILE A 122 -2.03 12.96 18.36
C ILE A 122 -2.04 11.57 17.73
N TYR A 123 -2.06 11.48 16.39
CA TYR A 123 -2.05 10.19 15.71
C TYR A 123 -0.75 9.41 15.97
N ALA A 124 0.40 10.08 15.90
CA ALA A 124 1.70 9.46 16.19
C ALA A 124 1.74 8.94 17.64
N PHE A 125 1.27 9.74 18.60
CA PHE A 125 1.17 9.35 20.01
C PHE A 125 0.27 8.13 20.22
N LEU A 126 -0.93 8.12 19.63
CA LEU A 126 -1.86 6.99 19.71
C LEU A 126 -1.27 5.72 19.08
N GLN A 127 -0.59 5.84 17.94
CA GLN A 127 0.07 4.71 17.29
C GLN A 127 1.23 4.17 18.14
N HIS A 128 1.99 5.04 18.80
CA HIS A 128 3.03 4.66 19.74
C HIS A 128 2.46 3.88 20.92
N GLN A 129 1.41 4.39 21.57
CA GLN A 129 0.73 3.71 22.66
C GLN A 129 0.20 2.33 22.24
N LYS A 130 -0.41 2.22 21.06
CA LYS A 130 -0.89 0.95 20.51
C LYS A 130 0.24 -0.06 20.30
N ASN A 131 1.37 0.38 19.74
CA ASN A 131 2.54 -0.48 19.54
C ASN A 131 3.13 -0.94 20.87
N TYR A 132 3.25 -0.04 21.84
CA TYR A 132 3.74 -0.34 23.18
C TYR A 132 2.89 -1.41 23.88
N LYS A 133 1.55 -1.26 23.87
CA LYS A 133 0.64 -2.28 24.43
C LYS A 133 0.80 -3.65 23.75
N LYS A 134 1.00 -3.68 22.43
CA LYS A 134 1.21 -4.93 21.69
C LYS A 134 2.51 -5.64 22.12
N LEU A 135 3.59 -4.89 22.36
CA LEU A 135 4.86 -5.43 22.83
C LEU A 135 4.74 -6.01 24.24
N LEU A 136 4.04 -5.33 25.15
CA LEU A 136 3.78 -5.84 26.49
C LEU A 136 3.04 -7.18 26.48
N VAL A 137 1.98 -7.29 25.67
CA VAL A 137 1.22 -8.54 25.53
C VAL A 137 2.08 -9.68 24.97
N LEU A 138 2.91 -9.40 23.96
CA LEU A 138 3.84 -10.39 23.41
C LEU A 138 4.83 -10.88 24.48
N ASN A 139 5.43 -9.97 25.24
CA ASN A 139 6.38 -10.32 26.29
C ASN A 139 5.74 -11.18 27.39
N LEU A 140 4.50 -10.88 27.80
CA LEU A 140 3.75 -11.69 28.76
C LEU A 140 3.44 -13.10 28.23
N LEU A 141 3.09 -13.21 26.95
CA LEU A 141 2.88 -14.53 26.31
C LEU A 141 4.19 -15.32 26.25
N TYR A 142 5.30 -14.71 25.83
CA TYR A 142 6.61 -15.38 25.78
C TYR A 142 7.08 -15.83 27.17
N ALA A 143 6.82 -15.06 28.22
CA ALA A 143 7.12 -15.46 29.60
C ALA A 143 6.31 -16.69 30.03
N ARG A 144 5.07 -16.83 29.56
CA ARG A 144 4.17 -17.95 29.89
C ARG A 144 4.51 -19.26 29.15
N TYR A 145 5.15 -19.20 27.99
CA TYR A 145 5.59 -20.38 27.20
C TYR A 145 7.01 -20.84 27.54
N ARG A 146 7.70 -20.17 28.48
CA ARG A 146 9.06 -20.53 28.96
C ARG A 146 9.07 -21.22 30.32
N CYS A 147 7.91 -21.49 30.91
CA CYS A 147 7.71 -22.36 32.07
C CYS A 147 7.05 -23.65 31.59
#